data_AF-A0A1M6SYH5-F1
#
_entry.id   AF-A0A1M6SYH5-F1
#
_cell.length_a   1.000
_cell.length_b   1.000
_cell.length_c   1.000
_cell.angle_alpha   90.00
_cell.angle_beta   90.00
_cell.angle_gamma   90.00
#
_symmetry.space_group_name_H-M   'P 1'
#
loop_
_entity.id
_entity.type
_entity.pdbx_description
1 polymer ?
#
loop_
_entity_poly.entity_id
_entity_poly.type
_entity_poly.pdbx_seq_one_letter_code
_entity_poly.pdbx_strand_id
1 'polypeptide(L)'
;MPRTISRLIVLASFLLLSPAVAAELLGRVVGLSDGDTMTVLTAERRQVRVRLGEIDAPESRQPYGTRAQQVLSGMVFGKDVRVVVQDTDRYGRTVGWVYQGLLDVNAEMVRQGAAWVYRQYSRDASLLQLEAEARATRRGLWALPEVERTPPWEWRAGQRGGSTGRASVPAPASPQRSSPATPSGFICGAKRYCREMTSCAEARFYLSHCGLSRLDGDRDGVPCESLCR
;
A
#
# COMPACT_ATOMS: atom_id res chain seq x y z
N MET A 1 -51.10 -19.50 64.38
CA MET A 1 -50.55 -19.90 63.07
C MET A 1 -49.73 -18.75 62.50
N PRO A 2 -48.39 -18.81 62.46
CA PRO A 2 -47.56 -17.71 61.96
C PRO A 2 -47.42 -17.79 60.44
N ARG A 3 -47.63 -16.67 59.75
CA ARG A 3 -47.38 -16.54 58.31
C ARG A 3 -45.91 -16.13 58.10
N THR A 4 -45.11 -17.05 57.58
CA THR A 4 -43.72 -16.83 57.17
C THR A 4 -43.67 -15.94 55.93
N ILE A 5 -43.08 -14.75 56.05
CA ILE A 5 -42.81 -13.85 54.91
C ILE A 5 -41.50 -14.33 54.27
N SER A 6 -41.63 -14.98 53.11
CA SER A 6 -40.49 -15.40 52.29
C SER A 6 -39.78 -14.16 51.73
N ARG A 7 -38.59 -13.86 52.23
CA ARG A 7 -37.72 -12.80 51.70
C ARG A 7 -37.07 -13.31 50.40
N LEU A 8 -37.66 -12.95 49.26
CA LEU A 8 -37.00 -13.07 47.96
C LEU A 8 -35.84 -12.07 47.91
N ILE A 9 -34.63 -12.56 48.15
CA ILE A 9 -33.40 -11.81 47.87
C ILE A 9 -33.21 -11.85 46.35
N VAL A 10 -33.63 -10.78 45.67
CA VAL A 10 -33.27 -10.56 44.26
C VAL A 10 -31.82 -10.05 44.25
N LEU A 11 -30.86 -10.95 44.01
CA LEU A 11 -29.50 -10.55 43.65
C LEU A 11 -29.57 -9.87 42.28
N ALA A 12 -29.64 -8.54 42.27
CA ALA A 12 -29.46 -7.75 41.06
C ALA A 12 -27.97 -7.77 40.69
N SER A 13 -27.59 -8.70 39.80
CA SER A 13 -26.28 -8.74 39.16
C SER A 13 -26.15 -7.52 38.24
N PHE A 14 -25.63 -6.43 38.79
CA PHE A 14 -25.24 -5.24 38.03
C PHE A 14 -24.05 -5.62 37.14
N LEU A 15 -24.33 -5.99 35.87
CA LEU A 15 -23.30 -6.12 34.83
C LEU A 15 -22.69 -4.74 34.60
N LEU A 16 -21.54 -4.49 35.22
CA LEU A 16 -20.72 -3.31 34.96
C LEU A 16 -20.20 -3.41 33.52
N LEU A 17 -20.92 -2.80 32.58
CA LEU A 17 -20.42 -2.56 31.22
C LEU A 17 -19.33 -1.48 31.32
N SER A 18 -18.08 -1.90 31.54
CA SER A 18 -16.94 -1.00 31.45
C SER A 18 -16.78 -0.55 29.99
N PRO A 19 -16.78 0.76 29.69
CA PRO A 19 -16.47 1.23 28.36
C PRO A 19 -15.02 0.81 28.03
N ALA A 20 -14.84 0.11 26.91
CA ALA A 20 -13.52 -0.21 26.40
C ALA A 20 -12.90 1.10 25.89
N VAL A 21 -12.06 1.73 26.73
CA VAL A 21 -11.28 2.89 26.32
C VAL A 21 -10.18 2.38 25.39
N ALA A 22 -10.11 2.90 24.16
CA ALA A 22 -9.02 2.58 23.25
C ALA A 22 -7.70 3.03 23.90
N ALA A 23 -6.69 2.17 23.86
CA ALA A 23 -5.38 2.50 24.40
C ALA A 23 -4.76 3.67 23.61
N GLU A 24 -4.19 4.64 24.31
CA GLU A 24 -3.50 5.77 23.70
C GLU A 24 -2.00 5.72 23.97
N LEU A 25 -1.21 6.08 22.96
CA LEU A 25 0.24 6.29 23.07
C LEU A 25 0.53 7.77 22.80
N LEU A 26 1.21 8.42 23.75
CA LEU A 26 1.68 9.80 23.64
C LEU A 26 3.20 9.83 23.50
N GLY A 27 3.71 10.72 22.66
CA GLY A 27 5.15 10.96 22.58
C GLY A 27 5.59 11.81 21.41
N ARG A 28 6.90 12.03 21.32
CA ARG A 28 7.53 12.82 20.26
C ARG A 28 7.95 11.96 19.09
N VAL A 29 7.66 12.36 17.86
CA VAL A 29 8.19 11.65 16.69
C VAL A 29 9.67 11.99 16.50
N VAL A 30 10.50 10.95 16.53
CA VAL A 30 11.97 11.06 16.44
C VAL A 30 12.55 10.43 15.17
N GLY A 31 11.73 9.74 14.37
CA GLY A 31 12.18 9.14 13.12
C GLY A 31 11.03 8.66 12.24
N LEU A 32 11.29 8.54 10.94
CA LEU A 32 10.35 8.03 9.94
C LEU A 32 11.04 6.90 9.17
N SER A 33 10.38 5.74 9.06
CA SER A 33 10.87 4.63 8.23
C SER A 33 10.50 4.85 6.75
N ASP A 34 9.25 5.25 6.50
CA ASP A 34 8.64 5.41 5.17
C ASP A 34 7.42 6.34 5.26
N GLY A 35 6.52 6.28 4.27
CA GLY A 35 5.32 7.12 4.19
C GLY A 35 4.19 6.77 5.15
N ASP A 36 4.25 5.66 5.89
CA ASP A 36 3.21 5.29 6.85
C ASP A 36 3.73 4.74 8.19
N THR A 37 5.06 4.71 8.39
CA THR A 37 5.67 4.19 9.61
C THR A 37 6.62 5.21 10.25
N MET A 38 6.41 5.50 11.54
CA MET A 38 7.19 6.44 12.36
C MET A 38 7.72 5.80 13.65
N THR A 39 8.70 6.46 14.27
CA THR A 39 9.21 6.13 15.62
C THR A 39 8.82 7.22 16.59
N VAL A 40 8.08 6.85 17.64
CA VAL A 40 7.62 7.73 18.71
C VAL A 40 8.43 7.47 19.98
N LEU A 41 9.01 8.53 20.56
CA LEU A 41 9.67 8.51 21.85
C LEU A 41 8.67 8.90 22.95
N THR A 42 8.37 7.93 23.82
CA THR A 42 7.46 8.10 24.96
C THR A 42 8.12 8.87 26.11
N ALA A 43 7.30 9.32 27.08
CA ALA A 43 7.79 9.96 28.30
C ALA A 43 8.74 9.04 29.10
N GLU A 44 8.50 7.72 29.06
CA GLU A 44 9.38 6.71 29.68
C GLU A 44 10.66 6.43 28.88
N ARG A 45 10.98 7.26 27.86
CA ARG A 45 12.15 7.12 26.96
C ARG A 45 12.18 5.81 26.16
N ARG A 46 11.02 5.19 25.96
CA ARG A 46 10.90 4.02 25.06
C ARG A 46 10.61 4.50 23.64
N GLN A 47 11.32 3.94 22.68
CA GLN A 47 11.04 4.13 21.25
C GLN A 47 10.03 3.08 20.79
N VAL A 48 8.90 3.53 20.27
CA VAL A 48 7.81 2.69 19.76
C VAL A 48 7.65 2.94 18.27
N ARG A 49 7.67 1.87 17.47
CA ARG A 49 7.38 1.96 16.04
C ARG A 49 5.87 1.96 15.84
N VAL A 50 5.37 2.99 15.16
CA VAL A 50 3.95 3.20 14.90
C VAL A 50 3.72 3.15 13.40
N ARG A 51 2.77 2.32 12.94
CA ARG A 51 2.25 2.30 11.59
C ARG A 51 0.87 2.97 11.56
N LEU A 52 0.65 3.86 10.60
CA LEU A 52 -0.65 4.47 10.38
C LEU A 52 -1.66 3.37 9.98
N GLY A 53 -2.73 3.26 10.76
CA GLY A 53 -3.83 2.36 10.52
C GLY A 53 -4.63 2.73 9.26
N GLU A 54 -5.23 1.71 8.65
CA GLU A 54 -6.19 1.82 7.54
C GLU A 54 -5.69 2.45 6.23
N ILE A 55 -4.41 2.84 6.16
CA ILE A 55 -3.77 3.37 4.96
C ILE A 55 -2.50 2.60 4.62
N ASP A 56 -2.07 2.71 3.37
CA ASP A 56 -0.80 2.13 2.88
C ASP A 56 -0.12 3.16 1.98
N ALA A 57 1.05 3.66 2.40
CA ALA A 57 1.80 4.63 1.61
C ALA A 57 2.69 3.92 0.58
N PRO A 58 3.04 4.56 -0.54
CA PRO A 58 4.01 4.00 -1.48
C PRO A 58 5.33 3.66 -0.79
N GLU A 59 5.85 2.46 -1.08
CA GLU A 59 7.13 1.99 -0.52
C GLU A 59 8.28 2.93 -0.92
N SER A 60 9.37 3.00 -0.16
CA SER A 60 10.45 3.99 -0.41
C SER A 60 11.06 3.95 -1.82
N ARG A 61 10.99 2.80 -2.51
CA ARG A 61 11.48 2.62 -3.90
C ARG A 61 10.38 2.70 -4.96
N GLN A 62 9.13 2.84 -4.54
CA GLN A 62 8.00 2.99 -5.42
C GLN A 62 7.91 4.45 -5.90
N PRO A 63 7.33 4.72 -7.09
CA PRO A 63 6.94 6.07 -7.44
C PRO A 63 6.16 6.74 -6.30
N TYR A 64 6.51 8.00 -6.04
CA TYR A 64 5.98 8.79 -4.93
C TYR A 64 6.42 8.38 -3.49
N GLY A 65 7.17 7.30 -3.28
CA GLY A 65 7.56 6.83 -1.94
C GLY A 65 8.30 7.87 -1.08
N THR A 66 9.36 8.47 -1.63
CA THR A 66 10.09 9.55 -0.94
C THR A 66 9.18 10.75 -0.65
N ARG A 67 8.29 11.09 -1.58
CA ARG A 67 7.38 12.23 -1.40
C ARG A 67 6.33 11.94 -0.32
N ALA A 68 5.80 10.73 -0.25
CA ALA A 68 4.89 10.31 0.81
C ALA A 68 5.54 10.41 2.20
N GLN A 69 6.79 9.94 2.34
CA GLN A 69 7.56 10.11 3.58
C GLN A 69 7.77 11.59 3.94
N GLN A 70 8.04 12.45 2.96
CA GLN A 70 8.17 13.89 3.19
C GLN A 70 6.86 14.53 3.68
N VAL A 71 5.72 14.13 3.12
CA VAL A 71 4.40 14.60 3.56
C VAL A 71 4.17 14.20 5.02
N LEU A 72 4.40 12.94 5.38
CA LEU A 72 4.29 12.49 6.76
C LEU A 72 5.26 13.26 7.68
N SER A 73 6.53 13.36 7.29
CA SER A 73 7.57 14.05 8.05
C SER A 73 7.22 15.51 8.33
N GLY A 74 6.73 16.26 7.33
CA GLY A 74 6.32 17.66 7.51
C GLY A 74 5.18 17.83 8.52
N MET A 75 4.31 16.82 8.64
CA MET A 75 3.23 16.84 9.61
C MET A 75 3.71 16.51 11.02
N VAL A 76 4.57 15.51 11.21
CA VAL A 76 4.81 14.93 12.54
C VAL A 76 6.24 14.97 13.05
N PHE A 77 7.27 15.09 12.21
CA PHE A 77 8.65 14.97 12.67
C PHE A 77 9.02 16.05 13.69
N GLY A 78 9.61 15.64 14.81
CA GLY A 78 9.99 16.53 15.91
C GLY A 78 8.80 17.07 16.72
N LYS A 79 7.57 16.64 16.43
CA LYS A 79 6.35 17.10 17.11
C LYS A 79 5.79 16.00 18.01
N ASP A 80 5.02 16.43 19.00
CA ASP A 80 4.31 15.54 19.89
C ASP A 80 3.01 15.07 19.22
N VAL A 81 2.74 13.76 19.32
CA VAL A 81 1.59 13.10 18.71
C VAL A 81 0.83 12.25 19.72
N ARG A 82 -0.46 12.07 19.46
CA ARG A 82 -1.33 11.12 20.13
C ARG A 82 -1.70 10.01 19.14
N VAL A 83 -1.47 8.77 19.53
CA VAL A 83 -1.81 7.60 18.72
C VAL A 83 -2.94 6.85 19.43
N VAL A 84 -4.08 6.74 18.78
CA VAL A 84 -5.18 5.87 19.21
C VAL A 84 -4.87 4.47 18.67
N VAL A 85 -4.48 3.57 19.56
CA VAL A 85 -4.01 2.23 19.21
C VAL A 85 -5.19 1.35 18.81
N GLN A 86 -5.06 0.72 17.64
CA GLN A 86 -6.03 -0.25 17.11
C GLN A 86 -5.53 -1.68 17.30
N ASP A 87 -4.25 -1.93 17.01
CA ASP A 87 -3.67 -3.27 17.02
C ASP A 87 -2.14 -3.24 17.16
N THR A 88 -1.51 -4.41 17.21
CA THR A 88 -0.08 -4.61 17.01
C THR A 88 0.12 -5.58 15.85
N ASP A 89 0.85 -5.16 14.82
CA ASP A 89 1.05 -6.02 13.66
C ASP A 89 2.06 -7.16 13.92
N ARG A 90 2.13 -8.11 12.98
CA ARG A 90 3.07 -9.24 13.03
C ARG A 90 4.56 -8.86 13.10
N TYR A 91 4.91 -7.59 12.85
CA TYR A 91 6.26 -7.07 12.92
C TYR A 91 6.53 -6.35 14.25
N GLY A 92 5.58 -6.36 15.17
CA GLY A 92 5.66 -5.70 16.47
C GLY A 92 5.46 -4.19 16.42
N ARG A 93 4.91 -3.64 15.32
CA ARG A 93 4.57 -2.21 15.24
C ARG A 93 3.19 -1.99 15.85
N THR A 94 3.05 -0.91 16.62
CA THR A 94 1.75 -0.40 17.02
C THR A 94 1.02 0.14 15.79
N VAL A 95 -0.20 -0.30 15.53
CA VAL A 95 -1.04 0.17 14.43
C VAL A 95 -2.12 1.06 15.00
N GLY A 96 -2.33 2.25 14.41
CA GLY A 96 -3.37 3.13 14.90
C GLY A 96 -3.55 4.45 14.15
N TRP A 97 -4.49 5.23 14.65
CA TRP A 97 -4.78 6.59 14.17
C TRP A 97 -3.88 7.59 14.86
N VAL A 98 -3.16 8.38 14.08
CA VAL A 98 -2.19 9.35 14.60
C VAL A 98 -2.75 10.76 14.50
N TYR A 99 -2.64 11.50 15.59
CA TYR A 99 -3.08 12.88 15.71
C TYR A 99 -1.92 13.79 16.09
N GLN A 100 -1.77 14.90 15.37
CA GLN A 100 -0.92 16.02 15.77
C GLN A 100 -1.86 17.17 16.15
N GLY A 101 -1.98 17.44 17.46
CA GLY A 101 -3.04 18.32 17.96
C GLY A 101 -4.43 17.81 17.53
N LEU A 102 -5.13 18.60 16.70
CA LEU A 102 -6.43 18.25 16.12
C LEU A 102 -6.35 17.65 14.71
N LEU A 103 -5.16 17.63 14.10
CA LEU A 103 -4.96 17.09 12.76
C LEU A 103 -4.94 15.55 12.82
N ASP A 104 -5.89 14.92 12.15
CA ASP A 104 -5.84 13.50 11.81
C ASP A 104 -4.83 13.29 10.68
N VAL A 105 -3.68 12.70 11.03
CA VAL A 105 -2.55 12.50 10.11
C VAL A 105 -2.89 11.43 9.08
N ASN A 106 -3.65 10.39 9.43
CA ASN A 106 -4.02 9.33 8.50
C ASN A 106 -4.95 9.89 7.41
N ALA A 107 -5.98 10.64 7.82
CA ALA A 107 -6.88 11.31 6.90
C ALA A 107 -6.14 12.34 6.03
N GLU A 108 -5.20 13.09 6.59
CA GLU A 108 -4.40 14.08 5.84
C GLU A 108 -3.48 13.43 4.81
N MET A 109 -2.85 12.29 5.12
CA MET A 109 -2.07 11.52 4.15
C MET A 109 -2.91 11.14 2.93
N VAL A 110 -4.15 10.68 3.14
CA VAL A 110 -5.06 10.33 2.03
C VAL A 110 -5.52 11.59 1.29
N ARG A 111 -5.90 12.65 2.01
CA ARG A 111 -6.33 13.94 1.46
C ARG A 111 -5.26 14.55 0.56
N GLN A 112 -3.98 14.47 0.91
CA GLN A 112 -2.90 14.99 0.07
C GLN A 112 -2.52 14.05 -1.10
N GLY A 113 -3.14 12.87 -1.20
CA GLY A 113 -2.79 11.85 -2.18
C GLY A 113 -1.41 11.24 -1.89
N ALA A 114 -1.02 11.12 -0.63
CA ALA A 114 0.26 10.54 -0.21
C ALA A 114 0.13 9.07 0.24
N ALA A 115 -1.09 8.56 0.41
CA ALA A 115 -1.35 7.17 0.74
C ALA A 115 -2.62 6.63 0.05
N TRP A 116 -2.68 5.31 -0.10
CA TRP A 116 -3.86 4.57 -0.51
C TRP A 116 -4.69 4.20 0.71
N VAL A 117 -6.01 4.12 0.56
CA VAL A 117 -6.87 3.55 1.60
C VAL A 117 -6.76 2.04 1.56
N TYR A 118 -6.40 1.43 2.68
CA TYR A 118 -6.27 -0.02 2.77
C TYR A 118 -7.64 -0.67 3.01
N ARG A 119 -8.38 -0.86 1.90
CA ARG A 119 -9.79 -1.30 1.90
C ARG A 119 -10.07 -2.59 2.67
N GLN A 120 -9.09 -3.46 2.84
CA GLN A 120 -9.23 -4.70 3.62
C GLN A 120 -9.45 -4.43 5.12
N TYR A 121 -9.03 -3.27 5.61
CA TYR A 121 -9.08 -2.90 7.03
C TYR A 121 -9.89 -1.63 7.28
N SER A 122 -10.10 -0.79 6.27
CA SER A 122 -10.87 0.43 6.45
C SER A 122 -12.36 0.16 6.54
N ARG A 123 -12.95 0.50 7.68
CA ARG A 123 -14.40 0.48 7.91
C ARG A 123 -15.02 1.87 7.81
N ASP A 124 -14.18 2.91 7.74
CA ASP A 124 -14.61 4.30 7.69
C ASP A 124 -14.82 4.78 6.25
N ALA A 125 -16.04 5.19 5.94
CA ALA A 125 -16.38 5.78 4.65
C ALA A 125 -15.67 7.11 4.39
N SER A 126 -15.22 7.82 5.44
CA SER A 126 -14.56 9.13 5.33
C SER A 126 -13.25 9.05 4.54
N LEU A 127 -12.40 8.04 4.81
CA LEU A 127 -11.14 7.85 4.10
C LEU A 127 -11.36 7.57 2.61
N LEU A 128 -12.38 6.77 2.28
CA LEU A 128 -12.73 6.48 0.88
C LEU A 128 -13.17 7.73 0.12
N GLN A 129 -13.93 8.62 0.78
CA GLN A 129 -14.32 9.90 0.19
C GLN A 129 -13.10 10.80 -0.05
N LEU A 130 -12.20 10.91 0.93
CA LEU A 130 -10.95 11.66 0.78
C LEU A 130 -10.07 11.12 -0.36
N GLU A 131 -9.99 9.79 -0.50
CA GLU A 131 -9.24 9.17 -1.60
C GLU A 131 -9.89 9.50 -2.95
N ALA A 132 -11.22 9.41 -3.05
CA ALA A 132 -11.96 9.72 -4.27
C ALA A 132 -11.76 11.18 -4.69
N GLU A 133 -11.81 12.11 -3.74
CA GLU A 133 -11.53 13.53 -4.01
C GLU A 133 -10.08 13.77 -4.44
N ALA A 134 -9.12 13.14 -3.77
CA ALA A 134 -7.70 13.26 -4.13
C ALA A 134 -7.43 12.71 -5.54
N ARG A 135 -8.09 11.60 -5.92
CA ARG A 135 -8.06 11.05 -7.27
C ARG A 135 -8.66 12.01 -8.29
N ALA A 136 -9.87 12.52 -8.04
CA ALA A 136 -10.60 13.40 -8.95
C ALA A 136 -9.83 14.71 -9.21
N THR A 137 -9.15 15.22 -8.19
CA THR A 137 -8.36 16.46 -8.26
C THR A 137 -6.89 16.22 -8.60
N ARG A 138 -6.49 14.97 -8.88
CA ARG A 138 -5.11 14.58 -9.22
C ARG A 138 -4.07 15.06 -8.19
N ARG A 139 -4.40 15.01 -6.89
CA ARG A 139 -3.49 15.37 -5.80
C ARG A 139 -2.41 14.29 -5.60
N GLY A 140 -1.19 14.72 -5.28
CA GLY A 140 -0.09 13.84 -4.91
C GLY A 140 0.17 12.71 -5.90
N LEU A 141 0.17 11.46 -5.44
CA LEU A 141 0.42 10.28 -6.27
C LEU A 141 -0.60 10.15 -7.41
N TRP A 142 -1.79 10.74 -7.28
CA TRP A 142 -2.82 10.72 -8.33
C TRP A 142 -2.48 11.61 -9.53
N ALA A 143 -1.50 12.51 -9.41
CA ALA A 143 -0.97 13.30 -10.53
C ALA A 143 -0.12 12.44 -11.49
N LEU A 144 0.51 11.38 -10.98
CA LEU A 144 1.41 10.52 -11.75
C LEU A 144 0.71 9.81 -12.91
N PRO A 145 1.47 9.38 -13.94
CA PRO A 145 0.97 8.48 -14.96
C PRO A 145 0.34 7.22 -14.35
N GLU A 146 -0.71 6.68 -14.96
CA GLU A 146 -1.40 5.49 -14.45
C GLU A 146 -0.50 4.28 -14.22
N VAL A 147 0.47 4.09 -15.11
CA VAL A 147 1.46 3.00 -15.03
C VAL A 147 2.38 3.09 -13.80
N GLU A 148 2.47 4.26 -13.16
CA GLU A 148 3.26 4.49 -11.94
C GLU A 148 2.41 4.42 -10.67
N ARG A 149 1.07 4.40 -10.80
CA ARG A 149 0.10 4.40 -9.69
C ARG A 149 -0.27 2.98 -9.27
N THR A 150 0.72 2.12 -9.07
CA THR A 150 0.49 0.80 -8.45
C THR A 150 0.23 0.97 -6.96
N PRO A 151 -0.72 0.27 -6.34
CA PRO A 151 -0.85 0.30 -4.89
C PRO A 151 0.26 -0.53 -4.19
N PRO A 152 0.63 -0.23 -2.93
CA PRO A 152 1.80 -0.85 -2.30
C PRO A 152 1.67 -2.36 -2.11
N TRP A 153 0.46 -2.88 -1.85
CA TRP A 153 0.24 -4.33 -1.72
C TRP A 153 0.50 -5.09 -3.02
N GLU A 154 0.16 -4.53 -4.18
CA GLU A 154 0.48 -5.12 -5.50
C GLU A 154 1.97 -5.00 -5.81
N TRP A 155 2.57 -3.85 -5.49
CA TRP A 155 4.02 -3.65 -5.63
C TRP A 155 4.82 -4.69 -4.84
N ARG A 156 4.42 -4.94 -3.58
CA ARG A 156 5.01 -5.99 -2.74
C ARG A 156 4.82 -7.40 -3.31
N ALA A 157 3.65 -7.69 -3.89
CA ALA A 157 3.38 -9.00 -4.50
C ALA A 157 4.27 -9.25 -5.74
N GLY A 158 4.45 -8.23 -6.59
CA GLY A 158 5.31 -8.32 -7.78
C GLY A 158 6.78 -8.58 -7.44
N GLN A 159 7.28 -8.07 -6.30
CA GLN A 159 8.64 -8.34 -5.85
C GLN A 159 8.85 -9.77 -5.33
N ARG A 160 7.82 -10.39 -4.75
CA ARG A 160 7.89 -11.77 -4.21
C ARG A 160 7.97 -12.83 -5.31
N GLY A 161 7.50 -12.51 -6.52
CA GLY A 161 7.65 -13.38 -7.70
C GLY A 161 9.05 -13.40 -8.32
N GLY A 162 9.97 -12.54 -7.84
CA GLY A 162 11.32 -12.39 -8.39
C GLY A 162 12.39 -13.30 -7.76
N SER A 163 12.07 -14.13 -6.78
CA SER A 163 13.07 -14.87 -5.97
C SER A 163 12.87 -16.39 -5.87
N THR A 164 12.21 -17.04 -6.82
CA THR A 164 12.18 -18.52 -6.91
C THR A 164 12.30 -18.99 -8.35
N GLY A 165 13.41 -19.68 -8.68
CA GLY A 165 13.47 -20.58 -9.84
C GLY A 165 14.73 -20.49 -10.71
N ARG A 166 15.92 -20.77 -10.15
CA ARG A 166 16.99 -21.44 -10.92
C ARG A 166 16.92 -22.93 -10.59
N ALA A 167 17.08 -23.78 -11.61
CA ALA A 167 16.85 -25.24 -11.68
C ALA A 167 15.35 -25.63 -11.81
N SER A 168 14.90 -26.46 -12.75
CA SER A 168 15.57 -27.34 -13.72
C SER A 168 14.53 -27.79 -14.76
N VAL A 169 14.99 -27.99 -16.01
CA VAL A 169 14.21 -28.59 -17.11
C VAL A 169 13.81 -30.03 -16.74
N PRO A 170 12.56 -30.45 -17.05
CA PRO A 170 12.40 -31.46 -18.10
C PRO A 170 11.32 -31.07 -19.12
N ALA A 171 11.56 -31.47 -20.38
CA ALA A 171 10.65 -31.34 -21.52
C ALA A 171 9.63 -32.52 -21.57
N PRO A 172 8.77 -32.66 -22.61
CA PRO A 172 7.41 -32.13 -22.62
C PRO A 172 6.33 -33.23 -22.82
N ALA A 173 5.07 -32.93 -22.50
CA ALA A 173 3.91 -33.62 -23.08
C ALA A 173 2.74 -32.64 -23.23
N SER A 174 2.15 -32.64 -24.43
CA SER A 174 1.29 -31.61 -25.01
C SER A 174 -0.22 -31.76 -24.65
N PRO A 175 -1.18 -31.09 -25.33
CA PRO A 175 -1.83 -29.85 -24.85
C PRO A 175 -3.38 -29.93 -24.82
N GLN A 176 -4.06 -28.93 -24.24
CA GLN A 176 -5.42 -28.42 -24.57
C GLN A 176 -5.82 -27.44 -23.45
N ARG A 177 -6.44 -26.26 -23.58
CA ARG A 177 -7.09 -25.35 -24.56
C ARG A 177 -6.99 -23.96 -23.87
N SER A 178 -7.06 -22.76 -24.43
CA SER A 178 -7.63 -22.20 -25.66
C SER A 178 -7.22 -20.72 -25.75
N SER A 179 -7.07 -20.21 -26.98
CA SER A 179 -6.57 -18.88 -27.38
C SER A 179 -7.51 -17.68 -27.04
N PRO A 180 -7.11 -16.41 -27.32
CA PRO A 180 -6.96 -15.91 -28.69
C PRO A 180 -5.54 -15.45 -29.02
N ALA A 181 -5.08 -15.87 -30.19
CA ALA A 181 -3.78 -15.56 -30.76
C ALA A 181 -3.94 -14.49 -31.85
N THR A 182 -3.14 -13.43 -31.76
CA THR A 182 -2.73 -12.60 -32.90
C THR A 182 -1.62 -13.37 -33.64
N PRO A 183 -1.44 -13.24 -34.98
CA PRO A 183 -0.74 -14.24 -35.81
C PRO A 183 0.76 -14.42 -35.51
N SER A 184 1.33 -13.56 -34.66
CA SER A 184 2.73 -13.58 -34.27
C SER A 184 2.98 -14.26 -32.93
N GLY A 185 1.95 -14.75 -32.23
CA GLY A 185 2.10 -15.47 -30.96
C GLY A 185 2.68 -14.63 -29.80
N PHE A 186 2.82 -13.32 -30.01
CA PHE A 186 3.37 -12.40 -29.03
C PHE A 186 2.24 -11.77 -28.21
N ILE A 187 2.47 -11.59 -26.91
CA ILE A 187 1.56 -10.95 -25.97
C ILE A 187 2.33 -9.83 -25.28
N CYS A 188 1.66 -8.70 -25.04
CA CYS A 188 2.25 -7.61 -24.28
C CYS A 188 2.54 -8.07 -22.85
N GLY A 189 3.80 -7.94 -22.45
CA GLY A 189 4.29 -8.37 -21.15
C GLY A 189 5.22 -7.34 -20.53
N ALA A 190 6.01 -7.78 -19.55
CA ALA A 190 6.90 -6.91 -18.78
C ALA A 190 8.18 -6.49 -19.51
N LYS A 191 8.43 -6.97 -20.74
CA LYS A 191 9.65 -6.66 -21.49
C LYS A 191 9.70 -5.18 -21.81
N ARG A 192 10.84 -4.56 -21.52
CA ARG A 192 11.06 -3.13 -21.70
C ARG A 192 12.21 -2.85 -22.66
N TYR A 193 13.26 -3.64 -22.75
CA TYR A 193 14.47 -3.31 -23.50
C TYR A 193 14.71 -4.28 -24.65
N CYS A 194 15.43 -3.84 -25.69
CA CYS A 194 15.73 -4.67 -26.86
C CYS A 194 16.43 -5.99 -26.53
N ARG A 195 17.31 -5.99 -25.51
CA ARG A 195 17.98 -7.20 -25.01
C ARG A 195 17.05 -8.28 -24.45
N GLU A 196 15.79 -7.95 -24.16
CA GLU A 196 14.78 -8.87 -23.64
C GLU A 196 13.93 -9.49 -24.76
N MET A 197 14.08 -8.98 -26.00
CA MET A 197 13.38 -9.49 -27.18
C MET A 197 14.25 -10.55 -27.85
N THR A 198 13.62 -11.64 -28.30
CA THR A 198 14.32 -12.77 -28.92
C THR A 198 14.29 -12.71 -30.44
N SER A 199 13.52 -11.79 -31.03
CA SER A 199 13.43 -11.62 -32.47
C SER A 199 12.99 -10.22 -32.88
N CYS A 200 13.30 -9.83 -34.12
CA CYS A 200 12.77 -8.60 -34.72
C CYS A 200 11.24 -8.56 -34.75
N ALA A 201 10.58 -9.69 -35.01
CA ALA A 201 9.13 -9.78 -35.06
C ALA A 201 8.49 -9.48 -33.69
N GLU A 202 9.12 -9.94 -32.60
CA GLU A 202 8.70 -9.62 -31.23
C GLU A 202 8.89 -8.13 -30.91
N ALA A 203 10.03 -7.55 -31.29
CA ALA A 203 10.31 -6.13 -31.08
C ALA A 203 9.29 -5.23 -31.81
N ARG A 204 8.94 -5.57 -33.07
CA ARG A 204 7.91 -4.87 -33.86
C ARG A 204 6.53 -4.97 -33.23
N PHE A 205 6.18 -6.13 -32.68
CA PHE A 205 4.92 -6.31 -31.96
C PHE A 205 4.85 -5.41 -30.72
N TYR A 206 5.92 -5.35 -29.91
CA TYR A 206 5.95 -4.49 -28.73
C TYR A 206 5.92 -2.99 -29.05
N LEU A 207 6.57 -2.57 -30.14
CA LEU A 207 6.52 -1.19 -30.61
C LEU A 207 5.10 -0.78 -31.03
N SER A 208 4.46 -1.60 -31.85
CA SER A 208 3.18 -1.25 -32.50
C SER A 208 1.94 -1.59 -31.67
N HIS A 209 1.94 -2.71 -30.95
CA HIS A 209 0.76 -3.22 -30.25
C HIS A 209 0.84 -3.02 -28.73
N CYS A 210 2.04 -2.90 -28.16
CA CYS A 210 2.24 -2.69 -26.72
C CYS A 210 2.67 -1.26 -26.36
N GLY A 211 2.71 -0.35 -27.34
CA GLY A 211 3.00 1.07 -27.14
C GLY A 211 4.43 1.37 -26.68
N LEU A 212 5.38 0.48 -26.96
CA LEU A 212 6.74 0.58 -26.46
C LEU A 212 7.66 1.42 -27.37
N SER A 213 7.30 2.68 -27.57
CA SER A 213 7.96 3.62 -28.52
C SER A 213 9.48 3.76 -28.33
N ARG A 214 9.98 3.59 -27.11
CA ARG A 214 11.43 3.66 -26.80
C ARG A 214 12.28 2.50 -27.36
N LEU A 215 11.68 1.50 -27.99
CA LEU A 215 12.44 0.46 -28.72
C LEU A 215 12.99 0.98 -30.06
N ASP A 216 12.39 2.04 -30.59
CA ASP A 216 12.77 2.71 -31.83
C ASP A 216 13.48 4.03 -31.47
N GLY A 217 14.81 3.96 -31.39
CA GLY A 217 15.65 5.04 -30.85
C GLY A 217 15.86 6.21 -31.81
N ASP A 218 15.95 5.91 -33.10
CA ASP A 218 16.12 6.88 -34.20
C ASP A 218 14.80 7.25 -34.88
N ARG A 219 13.68 6.62 -34.48
CA ARG A 219 12.30 6.91 -34.91
C ARG A 219 12.07 6.64 -36.39
N ASP A 220 12.77 5.64 -36.93
CA ASP A 220 12.63 5.21 -38.33
C ASP A 220 11.51 4.17 -38.51
N GLY A 221 10.83 3.78 -37.42
CA GLY A 221 9.78 2.77 -37.41
C GLY A 221 10.31 1.34 -37.19
N VAL A 222 11.63 1.15 -37.05
CA VAL A 222 12.28 -0.14 -36.83
C VAL A 222 12.78 -0.23 -35.39
N PRO A 223 12.14 -1.02 -34.52
CA PRO A 223 12.61 -1.19 -33.15
C PRO A 223 13.83 -2.09 -33.11
N CYS A 224 14.73 -1.85 -32.16
CA CYS A 224 15.84 -2.73 -31.85
C CYS A 224 16.73 -3.03 -33.06
N GLU A 225 17.47 -2.02 -33.52
CA GLU A 225 18.48 -2.09 -34.59
C GLU A 225 19.32 -3.38 -34.56
N SER A 226 19.82 -3.79 -33.38
CA SER A 226 20.64 -5.00 -33.21
C SER A 226 19.93 -6.33 -33.46
N LEU A 227 18.60 -6.33 -33.59
CA LEU A 227 17.76 -7.50 -33.87
C LEU A 227 17.08 -7.41 -35.24
N CYS A 228 16.88 -6.20 -35.77
CA CYS A 228 16.09 -5.92 -36.97
C CYS A 228 16.91 -5.44 -38.18
N ARG A 229 18.21 -5.15 -38.01
CA ARG A 229 19.17 -4.88 -39.09
C ARG A 229 20.25 -5.95 -39.17
#